data_AF-A0A134C514-F1
#
_entry.id   AF-A0A134C514-F1
#
_cell.length_a   1.000
_cell.length_b   1.000
_cell.length_c   1.000
_cell.angle_alpha   90.00
_cell.angle_beta   90.00
_cell.angle_gamma   90.00
#
_symmetry.space_group_name_H-M   'P 1'
#
loop_
_entity.id
_entity.type
_entity.pdbx_description
1 polymer ?
#
loop_
_entity_poly.entity_id
_entity_poly.type
_entity_poly.pdbx_seq_one_letter_code
_entity_poly.pdbx_strand_id
1 'polypeptide(L)'
;MMVYFQGETKRISAEVDEEILLQEAETTFLNSESYQFVKQLDDTMLDLEGLYHLVLSSMEDRPLIMVSTHKEEGALDVVVQGSTLDMVQWLVGMQKVHPTLRFRIEKFIHSQSVTTLQCKIYENTKN
;
A
#
# COMPACT_ATOMS: atom_id res chain seq x y z
N MET A 1 -40.70 8.83 23.53
CA MET A 1 -39.82 8.50 22.39
C MET A 1 -38.97 9.71 22.02
N MET A 2 -38.03 10.11 22.88
CA MET A 2 -37.05 11.19 22.62
C MET A 2 -35.63 10.83 23.10
N VAL A 3 -35.50 9.79 23.93
CA VAL A 3 -34.22 9.33 24.50
C VAL A 3 -33.35 8.57 23.49
N TYR A 4 -33.94 7.92 22.49
CA TYR A 4 -33.20 7.17 21.46
C TYR A 4 -32.39 8.10 20.53
N PHE A 5 -32.97 9.21 20.07
CA PHE A 5 -32.30 10.15 19.17
C PHE A 5 -31.14 10.92 19.82
N GLN A 6 -31.19 11.12 21.15
CA GLN A 6 -30.08 11.74 21.90
C GLN A 6 -28.87 10.80 22.09
N GLY A 7 -29.09 9.48 22.13
CA GLY A 7 -28.00 8.50 22.20
C GLY A 7 -27.26 8.37 20.86
N GLU A 8 -28.01 8.34 19.76
CA GLU A 8 -27.42 8.23 18.41
C GLU A 8 -26.67 9.50 18.00
N THR A 9 -27.16 10.69 18.33
CA THR A 9 -26.44 11.95 18.07
C THR A 9 -25.12 12.03 18.83
N LYS A 10 -25.05 11.52 20.06
CA LYS A 10 -23.80 11.45 20.84
C LYS A 10 -22.81 10.42 20.29
N ARG A 11 -23.30 9.32 19.72
CA ARG A 11 -22.43 8.31 19.09
C ARG A 11 -21.84 8.85 17.79
N ILE A 12 -22.69 9.45 16.95
CA ILE A 12 -22.26 10.08 15.69
C ILE A 12 -21.26 11.21 15.96
N SER A 13 -21.47 12.03 17.00
CA SER A 13 -20.48 13.08 17.33
C SER A 13 -19.14 12.51 17.78
N ALA A 14 -19.14 11.40 18.52
CA ALA A 14 -17.90 10.76 18.95
C ALA A 14 -17.12 10.14 17.77
N GLU A 15 -17.83 9.52 16.81
CA GLU A 15 -17.22 8.99 15.59
C GLU A 15 -16.64 10.10 14.70
N VAL A 16 -17.32 11.26 14.64
CA VAL A 16 -16.83 12.43 13.91
C VAL A 16 -15.59 13.04 14.59
N ASP A 17 -15.57 13.14 15.92
CA ASP A 17 -14.41 13.64 16.67
C ASP A 17 -13.18 12.72 16.50
N GLU A 18 -13.39 11.40 16.42
CA GLU A 18 -12.32 10.42 16.16
C GLU A 18 -11.75 10.56 14.74
N GLU A 19 -12.61 10.73 13.72
CA GLU A 19 -12.15 10.98 12.35
C GLU A 19 -11.38 12.30 12.21
N ILE A 20 -11.80 13.36 12.93
CA ILE A 20 -11.07 14.64 12.96
C ILE A 20 -9.67 14.44 13.55
N LEU A 21 -9.55 13.73 14.66
CA LEU A 21 -8.25 13.42 15.27
C LEU A 21 -7.33 12.62 14.34
N LEU A 22 -7.88 11.67 13.58
CA LEU A 22 -7.12 10.90 12.59
C LEU A 22 -6.63 11.79 11.44
N GLN A 23 -7.47 12.70 10.93
CA GLN A 23 -7.09 13.65 9.89
C GLN A 23 -6.05 14.67 10.38
N GLU A 24 -6.16 15.13 11.63
CA GLU A 24 -5.17 16.02 12.25
C GLU A 24 -3.83 15.31 12.46
N ALA A 25 -3.84 14.03 12.84
CA ALA A 25 -2.63 13.22 12.95
C ALA A 25 -1.96 12.99 11.58
N GLU A 26 -2.74 12.69 10.53
CA GLU A 26 -2.25 12.56 9.16
C GLU A 26 -1.64 13.87 8.65
N THR A 27 -2.34 14.99 8.90
CA THR A 27 -1.87 16.33 8.52
C THR A 27 -0.60 16.72 9.28
N THR A 28 -0.52 16.38 10.57
CA THR A 28 0.67 16.63 11.41
C THR A 28 1.85 15.78 10.95
N PHE A 29 1.64 14.52 10.58
CA PHE A 29 2.66 13.65 10.00
C PHE A 29 3.23 14.25 8.71
N LEU A 30 2.35 14.66 7.78
CA LEU A 30 2.73 15.29 6.51
C LEU A 30 3.51 16.61 6.71
N ASN A 31 3.17 17.39 7.73
CA ASN A 31 3.78 18.69 8.00
C ASN A 31 5.05 18.63 8.88
N SER A 32 5.31 17.52 9.57
CA SER A 32 6.42 17.39 10.52
C SER A 32 7.81 17.29 9.90
N GLU A 33 7.95 17.39 8.58
CA GLU A 33 9.20 17.19 7.82
C GLU A 33 9.96 15.87 8.13
N SER A 34 9.38 14.95 8.91
CA SER A 34 9.91 13.61 9.18
C SER A 34 10.02 12.74 7.91
N TYR A 35 9.47 13.22 6.79
CA TYR A 35 9.67 12.71 5.44
C TYR A 35 11.10 12.89 4.90
N GLN A 36 11.93 13.74 5.52
CA GLN A 36 13.29 14.02 5.06
C GLN A 36 14.24 12.82 5.13
N PHE A 37 13.92 11.78 5.92
CA PHE A 37 14.73 10.55 5.96
C PHE A 37 14.53 9.61 4.74
N VAL A 38 13.52 9.86 3.88
CA VAL A 38 13.26 9.01 2.70
C VAL A 38 13.95 9.55 1.43
N LYS A 39 14.47 10.78 1.47
CA LYS A 39 15.05 11.47 0.29
C LYS A 39 16.47 11.06 -0.11
N GLN A 40 17.08 10.08 0.56
CA GLN A 40 18.46 9.65 0.23
C GLN A 40 18.55 8.34 -0.58
N LEU A 41 17.42 7.79 -1.04
CA LEU A 41 17.40 6.65 -1.97
C LEU A 41 17.15 7.10 -3.43
N ASP A 42 17.60 8.30 -3.79
CA ASP A 42 17.62 8.75 -5.18
C ASP A 42 18.73 7.99 -5.96
N ASP A 43 18.38 7.48 -7.14
CA ASP A 43 19.25 6.95 -8.21
C ASP A 43 19.90 5.56 -8.06
N THR A 44 19.22 4.58 -7.46
CA THR A 44 19.60 3.17 -7.69
C THR A 44 18.60 2.53 -8.66
N MET A 45 19.00 2.35 -9.93
CA MET A 45 18.34 1.37 -10.80
C MET A 45 18.35 0.03 -10.06
N LEU A 46 17.17 -0.44 -9.67
CA LEU A 46 17.00 -1.71 -8.99
C LEU A 46 17.15 -2.82 -10.02
N ASP A 47 18.24 -3.56 -9.93
CA ASP A 47 18.34 -4.86 -10.58
C ASP A 47 17.22 -5.80 -10.07
N LEU A 48 17.04 -6.94 -10.74
CA LEU A 48 15.98 -7.89 -10.39
C LEU A 48 16.06 -8.41 -8.94
N GLU A 49 17.27 -8.47 -8.37
CA GLU A 49 17.47 -8.82 -6.96
C GLU A 49 17.03 -7.67 -6.04
N GLY A 50 17.42 -6.43 -6.34
CA GLY A 50 16.98 -5.24 -5.63
C GLY A 50 15.46 -5.08 -5.65
N LEU A 51 14.83 -5.30 -6.81
CA LEU A 51 13.37 -5.26 -6.94
C LEU A 51 12.70 -6.33 -6.08
N TYR A 52 13.26 -7.54 -6.02
CA TYR A 52 12.76 -8.61 -5.16
C TYR A 52 12.84 -8.26 -3.68
N HIS A 53 13.98 -7.75 -3.21
CA HIS A 53 14.16 -7.31 -1.83
C HIS A 53 13.26 -6.13 -1.47
N LEU A 54 13.04 -5.21 -2.41
CA LEU A 54 12.11 -4.11 -2.24
C LEU A 54 10.67 -4.61 -2.04
N VAL A 55 10.23 -5.52 -2.90
CA VAL A 55 8.87 -6.09 -2.82
C VAL A 55 8.67 -6.80 -1.48
N LEU A 56 9.64 -7.60 -1.05
CA LEU A 56 9.58 -8.27 0.26
C LEU A 56 9.49 -7.27 1.42
N SER A 57 10.42 -6.32 1.49
CA SER A 57 10.47 -5.33 2.58
C SER A 57 9.22 -4.45 2.62
N SER A 58 8.64 -4.11 1.47
CA SER A 58 7.40 -3.31 1.40
C SER A 58 6.16 -3.99 2.00
N MET A 59 6.22 -5.30 2.25
CA MET A 59 5.13 -6.10 2.82
C MET A 59 5.33 -6.45 4.30
N GLU A 60 6.51 -6.27 4.90
CA GLU A 60 6.80 -6.74 6.27
C GLU A 60 5.85 -6.18 7.33
N ASP A 61 5.42 -4.91 7.19
CA ASP A 61 4.51 -4.25 8.12
C ASP A 61 3.04 -4.28 7.69
N ARG A 62 2.70 -5.05 6.64
CA ARG A 62 1.34 -5.09 6.07
C ARG A 62 0.71 -6.47 6.24
N PRO A 63 -0.62 -6.56 6.40
CA PRO A 63 -1.33 -7.83 6.41
C PRO A 63 -1.48 -8.41 4.97
N LEU A 64 -0.38 -8.45 4.23
CA LEU A 64 -0.25 -9.02 2.89
C LEU A 64 0.70 -10.22 2.94
N ILE A 65 0.36 -11.25 2.19
CA ILE A 65 1.14 -12.48 2.11
C ILE A 65 1.60 -12.66 0.67
N MET A 66 2.90 -12.70 0.45
CA MET A 66 3.45 -13.12 -0.85
C MET A 66 3.35 -14.64 -0.97
N VAL A 67 2.55 -15.11 -1.93
CA VAL A 67 2.27 -16.54 -2.16
C VAL A 67 3.29 -17.15 -3.09
N SER A 68 3.66 -16.42 -4.15
CA SER A 68 4.69 -16.85 -5.09
C SER A 68 5.36 -15.66 -5.74
N THR A 69 6.60 -15.87 -6.16
CA THR A 69 7.40 -14.91 -6.89
C THR A 69 8.19 -15.63 -7.96
N HIS A 70 8.29 -15.06 -9.16
CA HIS A 70 9.09 -15.58 -10.24
C HIS A 70 9.82 -14.44 -10.94
N LYS A 71 11.13 -14.62 -11.12
CA LYS A 71 11.95 -13.68 -11.89
C LYS A 71 11.81 -14.04 -13.38
N GLU A 72 11.31 -13.10 -14.16
CA GLU A 72 11.24 -13.17 -15.61
C GLU A 72 12.24 -12.16 -16.22
N GLU A 73 12.51 -12.26 -17.53
CA GLU A 73 13.38 -11.31 -18.22
C GLU A 73 12.83 -9.88 -18.12
N GLY A 74 13.45 -9.06 -17.27
CA GLY A 74 13.09 -7.65 -17.05
C GLY A 74 11.85 -7.42 -16.19
N ALA A 75 11.32 -8.45 -15.52
CA ALA A 75 10.12 -8.32 -14.67
C ALA A 75 10.15 -9.28 -13.49
N LEU A 76 9.46 -8.90 -12.41
CA LEU A 76 9.16 -9.78 -11.29
C LEU A 76 7.66 -10.10 -11.31
N ASP A 77 7.29 -11.35 -11.56
CA ASP A 77 5.92 -11.84 -11.39
C ASP A 77 5.69 -12.16 -9.92
N VAL A 78 4.69 -11.52 -9.32
CA VAL A 78 4.39 -11.63 -7.90
C VAL A 78 2.92 -11.97 -7.72
N VAL A 79 2.65 -12.97 -6.90
CA VAL A 79 1.31 -13.32 -6.41
C VAL A 79 1.20 -12.97 -4.95
N VAL A 80 0.26 -12.10 -4.61
CA VAL A 80 0.01 -11.60 -3.26
C VAL A 80 -1.42 -11.92 -2.84
N GLN A 81 -1.62 -12.21 -1.56
CA GLN A 81 -2.90 -12.42 -0.92
C GLN A 81 -3.12 -11.49 0.26
N GLY A 82 -4.36 -11.08 0.49
CA GLY A 82 -4.73 -10.19 1.59
C GLY A 82 -6.07 -9.51 1.34
N SER A 83 -6.36 -8.44 2.09
CA SER A 83 -7.55 -7.63 1.83
C SER A 83 -7.36 -6.78 0.58
N THR A 84 -8.46 -6.44 -0.10
CA THR A 84 -8.41 -5.54 -1.26
C THR A 84 -7.87 -4.16 -0.87
N LEU A 85 -8.19 -3.66 0.33
CA LEU A 85 -7.73 -2.35 0.80
C LEU A 85 -6.21 -2.34 0.96
N ASP A 86 -5.67 -3.35 1.64
CA ASP A 86 -4.23 -3.46 1.87
C ASP A 86 -3.45 -3.60 0.56
N MET A 87 -4.01 -4.34 -0.41
CA MET A 87 -3.40 -4.48 -1.74
C MET A 87 -3.33 -3.15 -2.48
N VAL A 88 -4.42 -2.38 -2.50
CA VAL A 88 -4.45 -1.07 -3.15
C VAL A 88 -3.48 -0.11 -2.45
N GLN A 89 -3.49 -0.09 -1.12
CA GLN A 89 -2.56 0.73 -0.34
C GLN A 89 -1.10 0.33 -0.58
N TRP A 90 -0.81 -0.95 -0.82
CA TRP A 90 0.53 -1.42 -1.14
C TRP A 90 0.97 -1.01 -2.55
N LEU A 91 0.14 -1.22 -3.56
CA LEU A 91 0.43 -0.78 -4.94
C LEU A 91 0.69 0.73 -5.00
N VAL A 92 -0.20 1.53 -4.39
CA VAL A 92 -0.07 2.99 -4.35
C VAL A 92 1.15 3.41 -3.53
N GLY A 93 1.40 2.74 -2.39
CA GLY A 93 2.57 2.99 -1.56
C GLY A 93 3.87 2.76 -2.32
N MET A 94 3.99 1.62 -3.01
CA MET A 94 5.17 1.30 -3.81
C MET A 94 5.38 2.30 -4.96
N GLN A 95 4.31 2.73 -5.66
CA GLN A 95 4.44 3.75 -6.70
C GLN A 95 4.81 5.13 -6.16
N LYS A 96 4.40 5.47 -4.93
CA LYS A 96 4.80 6.72 -4.28
C LYS A 96 6.28 6.72 -3.88
N VAL A 97 6.78 5.61 -3.34
CA VAL A 97 8.19 5.49 -2.92
C VAL A 97 9.10 5.28 -4.14
N HIS A 98 8.68 4.47 -5.10
CA HIS A 98 9.42 4.17 -6.33
C HIS A 98 8.57 4.48 -7.57
N PRO A 99 8.55 5.76 -8.03
CA PRO A 99 7.72 6.20 -9.15
C PRO A 99 8.14 5.61 -10.50
N THR A 100 9.34 5.02 -10.59
CA THR A 100 9.82 4.28 -11.75
C THR A 100 9.18 2.90 -11.85
N LEU A 101 8.56 2.36 -10.79
CA LEU A 101 7.93 1.05 -10.87
C LEU A 101 6.63 1.09 -11.67
N ARG A 102 6.48 0.11 -12.57
CA ARG A 102 5.22 -0.18 -13.24
C ARG A 102 4.68 -1.52 -12.79
N PHE A 103 3.37 -1.53 -12.54
CA PHE A 103 2.63 -2.73 -12.19
C PHE A 103 1.71 -3.08 -13.36
N ARG A 104 1.78 -4.32 -13.80
CA ARG A 104 0.83 -4.89 -14.75
C ARG A 104 0.05 -5.97 -14.03
N ILE A 105 -1.24 -5.75 -13.85
CA ILE A 105 -2.14 -6.71 -13.21
C ILE A 105 -2.48 -7.79 -14.24
N GLU A 106 -2.07 -9.03 -13.97
CA GLU A 106 -2.36 -10.18 -14.84
C GLU A 106 -3.66 -10.86 -14.40
N LYS A 107 -3.86 -10.99 -13.09
CA LYS A 107 -5.04 -11.66 -12.53
C LYS A 107 -5.46 -11.04 -11.21
N PHE A 108 -6.76 -10.83 -11.05
CA PHE A 108 -7.35 -10.39 -9.80
C PHE A 108 -8.53 -11.31 -9.46
N ILE A 109 -8.45 -12.00 -8.33
CA ILE A 109 -9.48 -12.93 -7.88
C ILE A 109 -9.89 -12.53 -6.47
N HIS A 110 -11.17 -12.31 -6.25
CA HIS A 110 -11.73 -12.12 -4.93
C HIS A 110 -12.60 -13.33 -4.58
N SER A 111 -12.30 -13.98 -3.45
CA SER A 111 -13.06 -15.14 -2.97
C SER A 111 -13.04 -15.20 -1.45
N GLN A 112 -14.20 -15.43 -0.83
CA GLN A 112 -14.32 -15.64 0.63
C GLN A 112 -13.58 -14.60 1.48
N SER A 113 -13.73 -13.31 1.12
CA SER A 113 -13.09 -12.17 1.80
C SER A 113 -11.57 -12.07 1.66
N VAL A 114 -10.94 -12.96 0.89
CA VAL A 114 -9.53 -12.90 0.53
C VAL A 114 -9.40 -12.51 -0.93
N THR A 115 -8.54 -11.55 -1.20
CA THR A 115 -8.16 -11.17 -2.56
C THR A 115 -6.82 -11.82 -2.90
N THR A 116 -6.71 -12.34 -4.12
CA THR A 116 -5.46 -12.81 -4.71
C THR A 116 -5.16 -11.93 -5.93
N LEU A 117 -4.01 -11.28 -5.91
CA LEU A 117 -3.51 -10.45 -7.00
C LEU A 117 -2.26 -11.11 -7.58
N GLN A 118 -2.28 -11.36 -8.88
CA GLN A 118 -1.08 -11.66 -9.66
C GLN A 118 -0.73 -10.42 -10.48
N CYS A 119 0.48 -9.91 -10.30
CA CYS A 119 0.98 -8.76 -11.03
C CYS A 119 2.44 -8.91 -11.40
N LYS A 120 2.80 -8.39 -12.58
CA LYS A 120 4.18 -8.23 -13.01
C LYS A 120 4.67 -6.84 -12.66
N ILE A 121 5.82 -6.76 -12.03
CA ILE A 121 6.46 -5.53 -11.59
C ILE A 121 7.69 -5.30 -12.45
N TYR A 122 7.78 -4.11 -13.03
CA TYR A 122 8.87 -3.70 -13.91
C TYR A 122 9.49 -2.44 -13.35
N GLU A 123 10.81 -2.34 -13.42
CA GLU A 123 11.46 -1.04 -13.33
C GLU A 123 11.34 -0.35 -14.69
N ASN A 124 10.74 0.84 -14.73
CA ASN A 124 10.70 1.66 -15.92
C ASN A 124 12.10 2.21 -16.17
N THR A 125 12.92 1.42 -16.86
CA THR A 125 14.08 1.89 -17.58
C THR A 125 13.58 2.79 -18.71
N LYS A 126 13.26 4.05 -18.38
CA LYS A 126 13.13 5.08 -19.41
C LYS A 126 14.49 5.20 -20.10
N ASN A 127 14.57 4.64 -21.31
CA ASN A 127 15.28 5.28 -22.40
C ASN A 127 14.43 6.44 -22.92
#